data_AF-A0A2N6SGE6-F1
#
_entry.id   AF-A0A2N6SGE6-F1
#
_cell.length_a   1.000
_cell.length_b   1.000
_cell.length_c   1.000
_cell.angle_alpha   90.00
_cell.angle_beta   90.00
_cell.angle_gamma   90.00
#
_symmetry.space_group_name_H-M   'P 1'
#
loop_
_entity.id
_entity.type
_entity.pdbx_description
1 polymer ?
#
loop_
_entity_poly.entity_id
_entity_poly.type
_entity_poly.pdbx_seq_one_letter_code
_entity_poly.pdbx_strand_id
1 'polypeptide(L)' 'MHIGPYDNEPETVELMHELMKKEGYELDILDKRFHHEIYISDVRKTAPEKLKTIIRHPIRKK' A
#
# COMPACT_ATOMS: atom_id res chain seq x y z
N MET A 1 6.36 1.38 0.74
CA MET A 1 6.11 2.62 -0.03
C MET A 1 6.12 2.24 -1.48
N HIS A 2 5.08 2.60 -2.22
CA HIS A 2 5.01 2.38 -3.65
C HIS A 2 5.75 3.52 -4.38
N ILE A 3 6.59 3.15 -5.35
CA ILE A 3 7.27 4.09 -6.24
C ILE A 3 6.98 3.65 -7.67
N GLY A 4 6.29 4.49 -8.44
CA GLY A 4 5.85 4.16 -9.79
C GLY A 4 4.39 4.56 -10.06
N PRO A 5 3.87 4.19 -11.24
CA PRO A 5 2.49 4.48 -11.63
C PRO A 5 1.48 3.78 -10.72
N TYR A 6 0.34 4.43 -10.47
CA TYR A 6 -0.72 3.89 -9.61
C TYR A 6 -1.24 2.51 -10.06
N ASP A 7 -1.23 2.23 -11.36
CA ASP A 7 -1.64 0.94 -11.92
C ASP A 7 -0.76 -0.24 -11.44
N ASN A 8 0.45 0.04 -10.96
CA ASN A 8 1.39 -0.95 -10.45
C ASN A 8 1.33 -1.10 -8.92
N GLU A 9 0.45 -0.37 -8.24
CA GLU A 9 0.22 -0.53 -6.80
C GLU A 9 -0.15 -1.96 -6.37
N PRO A 10 -0.90 -2.77 -7.14
CA PRO A 10 -1.19 -4.16 -6.80
C PRO A 10 0.06 -5.01 -6.51
N GLU A 11 1.17 -4.76 -7.20
CA GLU A 11 2.44 -5.47 -6.94
C GLU A 11 2.98 -5.17 -5.54
N THR A 12 2.86 -3.91 -5.10
CA THR A 12 3.27 -3.52 -3.74
C THR A 12 2.33 -4.10 -2.69
N VAL A 13 1.03 -4.16 -2.99
CA VAL A 13 0.02 -4.76 -2.10
C VAL A 13 0.26 -6.25 -1.90
N GLU A 14 0.57 -6.99 -2.96
CA GLU A 14 0.84 -8.43 -2.85
C GLU A 14 2.07 -8.70 -1.97
N LEU A 15 3.16 -7.96 -2.19
CA LEU A 15 4.36 -8.04 -1.34
C LEU A 15 4.06 -7.73 0.15
N MET A 16 3.18 -6.77 0.41
CA MET A 16 2.75 -6.47 1.79
C MET A 16 1.94 -7.63 2.39
N HIS A 17 1.07 -8.27 1.62
CA HIS A 17 0.26 -9.40 2.09
C HIS A 17 1.11 -10.66 2.33
N GLU A 18 2.07 -10.94 1.45
CA GLU A 18 3.02 -12.04 1.62
C GLU A 18 3.85 -11.86 2.90
N LEU A 19 4.42 -10.67 3.10
CA LEU A 19 5.18 -10.34 4.30
C LEU A 19 4.32 -10.44 5.56
N MET A 20 3.12 -9.89 5.53
CA MET A 20 2.16 -9.96 6.65
C MET A 20 1.88 -11.41 7.05
N LYS A 21 1.56 -12.28 6.08
CA LYS A 21 1.29 -13.70 6.33
C LYS A 21 2.52 -14.42 6.90
N LYS A 22 3.71 -14.14 6.34
CA LYS A 22 4.99 -14.71 6.80
C LYS A 22 5.28 -14.37 8.27
N GLU A 23 4.96 -13.15 8.68
CA GLU A 23 5.20 -12.66 10.05
C GLU A 23 4.06 -13.02 11.03
N GLY A 24 3.06 -13.81 10.60
CA GLY A 24 1.98 -14.29 11.47
C GLY A 24 0.85 -13.28 11.71
N TYR A 25 0.64 -12.36 10.79
CA TYR A 25 -0.44 -11.37 10.82
C TYR A 25 -1.52 -11.69 9.77
N GLU A 26 -2.69 -11.09 9.97
CA GLU A 26 -3.78 -11.09 9.00
C GLU A 26 -4.30 -9.67 8.73
N LEU A 27 -4.94 -9.49 7.56
CA LEU A 27 -5.55 -8.23 7.19
C LEU A 27 -6.68 -7.91 8.17
N ASP A 28 -6.70 -6.68 8.67
CA ASP A 28 -7.72 -6.19 9.59
C ASP A 28 -8.39 -4.94 9.03
N ILE A 29 -8.78 -5.03 7.75
CA ILE A 29 -9.60 -4.02 7.09
C ILE A 29 -11.04 -4.25 7.53
N LEU A 30 -11.58 -3.30 8.31
CA LEU A 30 -12.91 -3.34 8.92
C LEU A 30 -13.56 -1.96 8.78
N ASP A 31 -14.84 -1.85 9.12
CA ASP A 31 -15.60 -0.58 9.09
C ASP A 31 -15.01 0.54 9.98
N LYS A 32 -14.08 0.21 10.88
CA LYS A 32 -13.37 1.17 11.74
C LYS A 32 -11.87 1.27 11.43
N ARG A 33 -11.35 0.38 10.58
CA ARG A 33 -9.92 0.28 10.24
C ARG A 33 -9.80 0.22 8.72
N PHE A 34 -9.51 1.36 8.11
CA PHE A 34 -9.50 1.49 6.66
C PHE A 34 -8.11 1.30 6.07
N HIS A 35 -8.09 0.84 4.81
CA HIS A 35 -6.98 1.04 3.91
C HIS A 35 -6.75 2.54 3.69
N HIS A 36 -5.49 2.98 3.69
CA HIS A 36 -5.13 4.36 3.40
C HIS A 36 -4.07 4.43 2.31
N GLU A 37 -4.36 5.23 1.29
CA GLU A 37 -3.39 5.72 0.31
C GLU A 37 -3.05 7.17 0.60
N ILE A 38 -1.77 7.49 0.65
CA ILE A 38 -1.27 8.85 0.84
C ILE A 38 -0.37 9.18 -0.33
N TYR A 39 -0.86 10.02 -1.24
CA TYR A 39 -0.12 10.49 -2.40
C TYR A 39 0.84 11.59 -1.99
N ILE A 40 2.14 11.29 -2.03
CA ILE A 40 3.20 12.24 -1.66
C ILE A 40 3.58 13.12 -2.85
N SER A 41 3.44 12.59 -4.07
CA SER A 41 3.80 13.28 -5.31
C SER A 41 2.59 13.92 -5.98
N ASP A 42 2.76 15.11 -6.55
CA ASP A 42 1.75 15.73 -7.44
C ASP A 42 1.83 15.06 -8.83
N VAL A 43 0.79 14.30 -9.18
CA VAL A 43 0.68 13.57 -10.46
C VAL A 43 0.82 14.46 -11.70
N ARG A 44 0.52 15.77 -11.58
CA ARG A 44 0.61 16.70 -12.71
C ARG A 44 2.02 17.20 -12.96
N LYS A 45 2.93 17.03 -12.00
CA LYS A 45 4.29 17.58 -12.01
C LYS A 45 5.38 16.52 -12.01
N THR A 46 5.04 15.30 -11.62
CA THR A 46 6.00 14.20 -11.43
C THR A 46 5.75 13.13 -12.48
N ALA A 47 6.82 12.69 -13.14
CA ALA A 47 6.75 11.60 -14.10
C ALA A 47 6.25 10.30 -13.42
N PRO A 48 5.42 9.47 -14.09
CA PRO A 48 4.78 8.30 -13.47
C PRO A 48 5.74 7.36 -12.73
N GLU A 49 6.93 7.13 -13.28
CA GLU A 49 7.96 6.26 -12.69
C GLU A 49 8.59 6.80 -11.39
N LYS A 50 8.34 8.07 -11.06
CA LYS A 50 8.85 8.73 -9.85
C LYS A 50 7.75 9.07 -8.84
N LEU A 51 6.49 8.77 -9.14
CA LEU A 51 5.38 8.99 -8.21
C LEU A 51 5.61 8.16 -6.95
N LYS A 52 5.28 8.75 -5.80
CA LYS A 52 5.39 8.09 -4.50
C LYS A 52 4.02 8.06 -3.82
N THR A 53 3.57 6.85 -3.51
CA THR A 53 2.35 6.60 -2.73
C THR A 53 2.68 5.77 -1.49
N ILE A 54 2.17 6.17 -0.34
CA ILE A 54 2.21 5.34 0.86
C ILE A 54 0.89 4.56 0.93
N ILE A 55 0.98 3.24 0.81
CA ILE A 55 -0.12 2.29 0.97
C ILE A 55 -0.05 1.75 2.41
N ARG A 56 -1.16 1.83 3.16
CA ARG A 56 -1.27 1.30 4.52
C ARG A 56 -2.49 0.41 4.67
N HIS A 57 -2.25 -0.89 4.81
CA HIS A 57 -3.25 -1.85 5.22
C HIS A 57 -3.18 -2.08 6.73
N PRO A 58 -4.30 -1.92 7.48
CA PRO A 58 -4.36 -2.35 8.86
C PRO A 58 -4.19 -3.87 8.95
N ILE A 59 -3.40 -4.29 9.93
CA ILE A 59 -3.17 -5.70 10.25
C ILE A 59 -3.43 -5.97 11.73
N ARG A 60 -3.67 -7.23 12.07
CA ARG A 60 -3.70 -7.74 13.45
C ARG A 60 -2.95 -9.06 13.54
N LYS A 61 -2.54 -9.44 14.75
CA LYS A 61 -1.97 -10.78 14.96
C LYS A 61 -3.03 -11.82 14.68
N LYS A 62 -2.62 -12.90 14.02
CA LYS A 62 -3.43 -14.10 13.87
C LYS A 62 -3.61 -14.82 15.19
#